data_AF-A0A2P5M8E3-F1
#
_entry.id   AF-A0A2P5M8E3-F1
#
_cell.length_a   1.000
_cell.length_b   1.000
_cell.length_c   1.000
_cell.angle_alpha   90.00
_cell.angle_beta   90.00
_cell.angle_gamma   90.00
#
_symmetry.space_group_name_H-M   'P 1'
#
loop_
_entity.id
_entity.type
_entity.pdbx_description
1 polymer ?
#
loop_
_entity_poly.entity_id
_entity_poly.type
_entity_poly.pdbx_seq_one_letter_code
_entity_poly.pdbx_strand_id
1 'polypeptide(L)' 'MTDLAKLEEDTLRQIDEAADEAALEAVRLSSLGKKGAISALLATLGKMSPEERKTEGAKINALKDKAAEAIA' A
#
# COMPACT_ATOMS: atom_id res chain seq x y z
N MET A 1 -7.75 7.98 11.28
CA MET A 1 -7.59 6.55 10.95
C MET A 1 -7.43 6.47 9.45
N THR A 2 -6.29 6.03 8.96
CA THR A 2 -6.16 5.71 7.54
C THR A 2 -7.02 4.49 7.28
N ASP A 3 -7.98 4.62 6.37
CA ASP A 3 -8.82 3.51 5.97
C ASP A 3 -8.02 2.60 5.03
N LEU A 4 -7.47 1.51 5.57
CA LEU A 4 -6.70 0.54 4.79
C LEU A 4 -7.55 -0.13 3.72
N ALA A 5 -8.85 -0.33 3.96
CA ALA A 5 -9.74 -0.93 2.97
C ALA A 5 -9.94 0.02 1.79
N LYS A 6 -10.11 1.31 2.07
CA LYS A 6 -10.18 2.33 1.00
C LYS A 6 -8.88 2.42 0.20
N LEU A 7 -7.72 2.39 0.88
CA LEU A 7 -6.44 2.42 0.19
C LEU A 7 -6.23 1.17 -0.68
N GLU A 8 -6.69 0.00 -0.22
CA GLU A 8 -6.69 -1.23 -1.00
C GLU A 8 -7.52 -1.09 -2.27
N GLU A 9 -8.80 -0.71 -2.11
CA GLU A 9 -9.73 -0.54 -3.23
C GLU A 9 -9.23 0.49 -4.25
N ASP A 10 -8.76 1.66 -3.78
CA ASP A 10 -8.23 2.70 -4.65
C ASP A 10 -6.98 2.24 -5.41
N THR A 11 -6.09 1.47 -4.76
CA THR A 11 -4.87 0.94 -5.41
C THR A 11 -5.24 -0.10 -6.46
N LEU A 12 -6.12 -1.05 -6.14
CA LEU A 12 -6.56 -2.08 -7.08
C LEU A 12 -7.30 -1.48 -8.29
N ARG A 13 -8.18 -0.49 -8.05
CA ARG A 13 -8.86 0.22 -9.13
C ARG A 13 -7.87 0.92 -10.06
N GLN A 14 -6.86 1.60 -9.50
CA GLN A 14 -5.83 2.27 -10.30
C GLN A 14 -4.99 1.29 -11.12
N ILE A 15 -4.74 0.09 -10.61
CA ILE A 15 -4.06 -0.99 -11.34
C ILE A 15 -4.94 -1.44 -12.52
N ASP A 16 -6.23 -1.70 -12.28
CA ASP A 16 -7.17 -2.13 -13.33
C ASP A 16 -7.37 -1.06 -14.41
N GLU A 17 -7.32 0.23 -14.04
CA GLU A 17 -7.44 1.36 -14.96
C GLU A 17 -6.14 1.70 -15.69
N ALA A 18 -5.00 1.09 -15.33
CA ALA A 18 -3.72 1.36 -15.95
C ALA A 18 -3.69 0.84 -17.40
N ALA A 19 -3.63 1.77 -18.36
CA ALA A 19 -3.72 1.45 -19.79
C ALA A 19 -2.39 0.96 -20.41
N ASP A 20 -1.27 1.18 -19.73
CA ASP A 20 0.06 0.81 -20.20
C ASP A 20 1.04 0.58 -19.03
N GLU A 21 2.24 0.09 -19.36
CA GLU A 21 3.30 -0.17 -18.37
C GLU A 21 3.73 1.08 -17.60
N ALA A 22 3.66 2.27 -18.22
CA ALA A 22 4.05 3.52 -17.56
C ALA A 22 3.01 3.95 -16.52
N ALA A 23 1.72 3.76 -16.80
CA ALA A 23 0.63 3.96 -15.85
C ALA A 23 0.75 2.97 -14.69
N LEU A 24 1.01 1.69 -14.98
CA LEU A 24 1.19 0.66 -13.95
C LEU A 24 2.39 0.97 -13.04
N GLU A 25 3.51 1.41 -13.62
CA GLU A 25 4.68 1.86 -12.84
C GLU A 25 4.37 3.10 -11.99
N ALA A 26 3.57 4.05 -12.49
CA ALA A 26 3.14 5.20 -11.70
C ALA A 26 2.31 4.77 -10.48
N VAL A 27 1.40 3.81 -10.66
CA VAL A 27 0.62 3.22 -9.57
C VAL A 27 1.55 2.52 -8.57
N ARG A 28 2.52 1.73 -9.05
CA ARG A 28 3.55 1.09 -8.20
C ARG A 28 4.34 2.10 -7.37
N LEU A 29 4.79 3.19 -7.97
CA LEU A 29 5.55 4.23 -7.28
C LEU A 29 4.68 4.96 -6.24
N SER A 30 3.43 5.25 -6.58
CA SER A 30 2.48 5.96 -5.69
C SER A 30 2.01 5.13 -4.50
N SER A 31 1.96 3.80 -4.64
CA SER A 31 1.51 2.88 -3.59
C SER A 31 2.69 2.28 -2.81
N LEU A 32 3.65 1.65 -3.51
CA LEU A 32 4.75 0.86 -2.96
C LEU A 32 6.11 1.57 -2.98
N GLY A 33 6.24 2.68 -3.71
CA GLY A 33 7.49 3.44 -3.76
C GLY A 33 7.94 3.98 -2.39
N LYS A 34 9.17 4.51 -2.31
CA LYS A 34 9.71 5.04 -1.03
C LYS A 34 8.83 6.12 -0.38
N LYS A 35 8.12 6.90 -1.19
CA LYS A 35 7.14 7.92 -0.76
C LYS A 35 5.69 7.49 -1.00
N GLY A 36 5.47 6.24 -1.38
CA GLY A 36 4.15 5.72 -1.68
C GLY A 36 3.30 5.59 -0.43
N ALA A 37 1.99 5.58 -0.60
CA ALA A 37 1.02 5.59 0.49
C ALA A 37 1.22 4.40 1.46
N ILE A 38 1.42 3.19 0.94
CA ILE A 38 1.61 1.98 1.76
C ILE A 38 2.94 2.03 2.51
N SER A 39 4.02 2.46 1.85
CA SER A 39 5.33 2.65 2.47
C SER A 39 5.31 3.74 3.57
N ALA A 40 4.56 4.82 3.35
CA ALA A 40 4.37 5.87 4.35
C ALA A 40 3.62 5.34 5.58
N LEU A 41 2.61 4.48 5.40
CA LEU A 41 1.91 3.82 6.51
C LEU A 41 2.84 2.90 7.30
N LEU A 42 3.68 2.11 6.64
CA LEU A 42 4.69 1.29 7.32
C LEU A 42 5.64 2.14 8.17
N ALA A 43 6.01 3.35 7.71
CA ALA A 43 6.84 4.26 8.49
C ALA A 43 6.14 4.78 9.76
N THR A 44 4.81 4.93 9.75
CA THR A 44 4.05 5.35 10.95
C THR A 44 4.09 4.31 12.08
N LEU A 45 4.27 3.03 11.75
CA LEU A 45 4.43 1.95 12.73
C LEU A 45 5.62 2.16 13.68
N GLY A 46 6.62 2.96 13.26
CA GLY A 46 7.76 3.33 14.10
C GLY A 46 7.39 4.15 15.35
N LYS A 47 6.20 4.75 15.36
CA LYS A 47 5.69 5.57 16.46
C LYS A 47 4.69 4.85 17.35
N MET A 48 4.31 3.62 16.99
CA MET A 48 3.32 2.81 17.71
C MET A 48 3.96 1.96 18.81
N SER A 49 3.16 1.52 19.78
CA SER A 49 3.61 0.53 20.76
C SER A 49 3.89 -0.83 20.09
N PRO A 50 4.67 -1.73 20.74
CA PRO A 50 4.96 -3.05 20.17
C PRO A 50 3.73 -3.88 19.82
N GLU A 51 2.67 -3.81 20.64
CA GLU A 51 1.43 -4.56 20.42
C GLU A 51 0.62 -4.00 19.25
N GLU A 52 0.44 -2.67 19.19
CA GLU A 52 -0.23 -1.99 18.09
C GLU A 52 0.51 -2.20 16.77
N ARG A 53 1.85 -2.06 16.80
CA ARG A 53 2.72 -2.30 15.65
C ARG A 53 2.56 -3.71 15.09
N LYS A 54 2.37 -4.72 15.94
CA LYS A 54 2.18 -6.11 15.49
C LYS A 54 0.88 -6.25 14.71
N THR A 55 -0.22 -5.75 15.26
CA THR A 55 -1.54 -5.84 14.64
C THR A 55 -1.65 -4.98 13.38
N GLU A 56 -1.29 -3.70 13.46
CA GLU A 56 -1.37 -2.77 12.34
C GLU A 56 -0.31 -3.08 11.27
N GLY A 57 0.88 -3.50 11.68
CA GLY A 57 1.92 -3.91 10.76
C GLY A 57 1.55 -5.15 9.94
N ALA A 58 0.86 -6.12 10.53
CA ALA A 58 0.36 -7.27 9.78
C ALA A 58 -0.64 -6.85 8.71
N LYS A 59 -1.57 -5.94 9.03
CA LYS A 59 -2.56 -5.43 8.07
C LYS A 59 -1.92 -4.67 6.92
N ILE A 60 -0.97 -3.77 7.21
CA ILE A 60 -0.31 -2.96 6.18
C ILE A 60 0.59 -3.84 5.29
N ASN A 61 1.29 -4.83 5.86
CA ASN A 61 2.07 -5.78 5.05
C ASN A 61 1.17 -6.62 4.14
N ALA A 62 0.02 -7.11 4.64
CA ALA A 62 -0.94 -7.83 3.79
C ALA A 62 -1.43 -6.98 2.60
N LEU A 63 -1.72 -5.69 2.83
CA LEU A 63 -2.05 -4.75 1.76
C LEU A 63 -0.89 -4.55 0.78
N LYS A 64 0.33 -4.38 1.29
CA LYS A 64 1.54 -4.24 0.47
C LYS A 64 1.74 -5.45 -0.46
N ASP A 65 1.57 -6.65 0.07
CA ASP A 65 1.78 -7.89 -0.67
C ASP A 65 0.70 -8.04 -1.75
N LYS A 66 -0.58 -7.81 -1.43
CA LYS A 66 -1.67 -7.78 -2.43
C LYS A 66 -1.41 -6.77 -3.56
N ALA A 67 -1.02 -5.54 -3.22
CA ALA A 67 -0.73 -4.52 -4.21
C ALA A 67 0.48 -4.91 -5.08
N ALA A 68 1.50 -5.55 -4.50
CA ALA A 68 2.65 -6.03 -5.25
C ALA A 68 2.29 -7.18 -6.20
N GLU A 69 1.44 -8.10 -5.76
CA GLU A 69 0.93 -9.20 -6.59
C GLU A 69 0.05 -8.71 -7.73
N ALA A 70 -0.82 -7.73 -7.49
CA ALA A 70 -1.68 -7.17 -8.54
C ALA A 70 -0.93 -6.37 -9.60
N ILE A 71 0.27 -5.86 -9.28
CA ILE A 71 1.13 -5.11 -10.21
C ILE A 71 2.08 -6.02 -11.00
N ALA A 72 2.35 -7.23 -10.51
CA ALA A 72 3.31 -8.17 -11.09
C ALA A 72 2.76 -8.91 -12.32
#